data_AF-A0A6P0KW09-F1
#
_entry.id   AF-A0A6P0KW09-F1
#
_cell.length_a   1.000
_cell.length_b   1.000
_cell.length_c   1.000
_cell.angle_alpha   90.00
_cell.angle_beta   90.00
_cell.angle_gamma   90.00
#
_symmetry.space_group_name_H-M   'P 1'
#
loop_
_entity.id
_entity.type
_entity.pdbx_description
1 polymer ?
#
loop_
_entity_poly.entity_id
_entity_poly.type
_entity_poly.pdbx_seq_one_letter_code
_entity_poly.pdbx_strand_id
1 'polypeptide(L)' 'MISNQEQEYAQLMQMALDKISNLEAEVDRLKNQKQSEAIAIIGMGCRVPGGASTPEAFWELLQNGVDGITEVPPDRWPIN' A
#
# COMPACT_ATOMS: atom_id res chain seq x y z
N MET A 1 -18.83 -51.37 -16.47
CA MET A 1 -17.94 -51.41 -15.29
C MET A 1 -16.61 -50.86 -15.75
N ILE A 2 -16.18 -49.74 -15.17
CA ILE A 2 -14.86 -49.15 -15.45
C ILE A 2 -13.81 -50.12 -14.88
N SER A 3 -12.71 -50.36 -15.59
CA SER A 3 -11.68 -51.29 -15.14
C SER A 3 -10.95 -50.74 -13.90
N ASN A 4 -10.47 -51.62 -13.02
CA ASN A 4 -9.78 -51.22 -11.79
C ASN A 4 -8.56 -50.31 -12.06
N GLN A 5 -7.89 -50.52 -13.20
CA GLN A 5 -6.79 -49.68 -13.68
C GLN A 5 -7.25 -48.27 -14.09
N GLU A 6 -8.36 -48.15 -14.82
CA GLU A 6 -8.93 -46.84 -15.19
C GLU A 6 -9.37 -46.04 -13.96
N GLN A 7 -9.88 -46.71 -12.93
CA GLN A 7 -10.20 -46.07 -11.65
C GLN A 7 -8.93 -45.56 -10.94
N GLU A 8 -7.87 -46.34 -10.96
CA GLU A 8 -6.57 -46.00 -10.37
C GLU A 8 -5.92 -44.81 -11.08
N TYR A 9 -5.94 -44.77 -12.41
CA TYR A 9 -5.46 -43.62 -13.19
C TYR A 9 -6.30 -42.37 -12.98
N ALA A 10 -7.63 -42.49 -12.90
CA ALA A 10 -8.51 -41.36 -12.62
C ALA A 10 -8.25 -40.77 -11.22
N GLN A 11 -7.99 -41.64 -10.22
CA GLN A 11 -7.61 -41.21 -8.88
C GLN A 11 -6.27 -40.49 -8.87
N LEU A 12 -5.25 -41.03 -9.54
CA LEU A 12 -3.95 -40.38 -9.67
C LEU A 12 -4.04 -39.02 -10.37
N MET A 13 -4.83 -38.93 -11.44
CA MET A 13 -5.07 -37.68 -12.16
C MET A 13 -5.78 -36.66 -11.27
N GLN A 14 -6.81 -37.07 -10.53
CA GLN A 14 -7.53 -36.20 -9.61
C GLN A 14 -6.61 -35.69 -8.49
N MET A 15 -5.80 -36.56 -7.90
CA MET A 15 -4.82 -36.18 -6.88
C MET A 15 -3.79 -35.19 -7.42
N ALA A 16 -3.31 -35.39 -8.65
CA ALA A 16 -2.37 -34.47 -9.29
C ALA A 16 -2.99 -33.10 -9.54
N LEU A 17 -4.24 -33.06 -10.04
CA LEU A 17 -4.97 -31.81 -10.27
C LEU A 17 -5.23 -31.06 -8.96
N ASP A 18 -5.69 -31.76 -7.93
CA ASP A 18 -5.91 -31.18 -6.61
C ASP A 18 -4.60 -30.63 -6.03
N LYS A 19 -3.47 -31.34 -6.24
CA LYS A 19 -2.16 -30.88 -5.77
C LYS A 19 -1.71 -29.62 -6.50
N ILE A 20 -1.89 -29.55 -7.82
CA ILE A 20 -1.56 -28.38 -8.63
C ILE A 20 -2.40 -27.18 -8.19
N SER A 21 -3.73 -27.33 -8.07
CA SER A 21 -4.62 -26.24 -7.65
C SER A 21 -4.24 -25.68 -6.26
N ASN A 22 -3.92 -26.56 -5.32
CA ASN A 22 -3.47 -26.12 -3.99
C ASN A 22 -2.12 -25.37 -4.02
N LEU A 23 -1.19 -25.83 -4.86
CA LEU A 23 0.11 -25.17 -5.01
C LEU A 23 -0.04 -23.80 -5.69
N GLU A 24 -0.91 -23.68 -6.69
CA GLU A 24 -1.21 -22.41 -7.36
C GLU A 24 -1.80 -21.41 -6.36
N ALA A 25 -2.77 -21.82 -5.54
CA ALA A 25 -3.36 -20.97 -4.51
C ALA A 25 -2.32 -20.50 -3.47
N GLU A 26 -1.38 -21.37 -3.09
CA GLU A 26 -0.32 -21.01 -2.15
C GLU A 26 0.71 -20.05 -2.79
N VAL A 27 1.07 -20.28 -4.04
CA VAL A 27 1.94 -19.35 -4.80
C VAL A 27 1.31 -17.97 -4.88
N ASP A 28 0.01 -17.88 -5.15
CA ASP A 28 -0.71 -16.61 -5.22
C ASP A 28 -0.75 -15.90 -3.85
N ARG A 29 -0.99 -16.65 -2.76
CA ARG A 29 -0.91 -16.10 -1.40
C ARG A 29 0.47 -15.51 -1.12
N LEU A 30 1.53 -16.26 -1.38
CA LEU A 30 2.91 -15.84 -1.11
C LEU A 30 3.34 -14.64 -1.96
N LYS A 31 2.92 -14.61 -3.24
CA LYS A 31 3.17 -13.46 -4.13
C LYS A 31 2.46 -12.21 -3.63
N ASN A 32 1.20 -12.34 -3.19
CA ASN A 32 0.38 -11.20 -2.74
C ASN A 32 0.67 -10.77 -1.30
N GLN A 33 1.31 -11.60 -0.49
CA GLN A 33 1.66 -11.30 0.91
C GLN A 33 2.56 -10.06 1.02
N LYS A 34 3.53 -9.90 0.09
CA LYS A 34 4.40 -8.71 0.03
C LYS A 34 3.68 -7.43 -0.41
N GLN A 35 2.62 -7.55 -1.22
CA GLN A 35 1.84 -6.38 -1.63
C GLN A 35 0.94 -5.85 -0.50
N SER A 36 0.65 -6.67 0.51
CA SER A 36 -0.23 -6.31 1.62
C SER A 36 0.52 -5.81 2.87
N GLU A 37 1.85 -5.69 2.80
CA GLU A 37 2.63 -5.18 3.92
C GLU A 37 2.40 -3.67 4.10
N ALA A 38 1.90 -3.28 5.27
CA ALA A 38 1.67 -1.88 5.59
C ALA A 38 3.01 -1.15 5.76
N ILE A 39 3.13 0.04 5.17
CA ILE A 39 4.32 0.89 5.32
C ILE A 39 4.10 1.85 6.49
N ALA A 40 4.95 1.74 7.52
CA ALA A 40 4.90 2.61 8.68
C ALA A 40 5.57 3.98 8.41
N ILE A 41 4.89 5.07 8.75
CA ILE A 41 5.49 6.41 8.82
C ILE A 41 6.13 6.55 10.20
N ILE A 42 7.46 6.48 10.26
CA ILE A 42 8.21 6.50 11.52
C ILE A 42 8.73 7.89 11.92
N GLY A 43 8.53 8.90 11.07
CA GLY A 43 8.94 10.27 11.32
C GLY A 43 8.45 11.21 10.22
N MET A 44 8.34 12.50 10.57
CA MET A 44 7.92 13.54 9.64
C MET A 44 8.58 14.88 9.99
N GLY A 45 8.72 15.75 9.00
CA GLY A 45 9.22 17.11 9.16
C GLY A 45 8.70 17.97 8.03
N CYS A 46 8.40 19.24 8.32
CA CYS A 46 7.81 20.13 7.33
C CYS A 46 8.22 21.59 7.59
N ARG A 47 8.29 22.37 6.50
CA ARG A 47 8.24 23.84 6.54
C ARG A 47 7.21 24.27 5.52
N VAL A 48 6.13 24.86 6.00
CA VAL A 48 4.97 25.20 5.19
C VAL A 48 4.60 26.68 5.38
N PRO A 49 3.76 27.27 4.50
CA PRO A 49 3.20 28.60 4.71
C PRO A 49 2.44 28.71 6.03
N GLY A 50 2.18 29.94 6.49
CA GLY A 50 1.57 30.20 7.80
C GLY A 50 2.55 30.06 8.98
N GLY A 51 3.85 29.95 8.73
CA GLY A 51 4.90 29.97 9.77
C GLY A 51 5.18 28.63 10.44
N ALA A 52 4.48 27.55 10.06
CA ALA A 52 4.72 26.24 10.64
C ALA A 52 6.00 25.58 10.10
N SER A 53 6.90 25.25 11.03
CA SER A 53 8.18 24.59 10.74
C SER A 53 8.39 23.26 11.48
N THR A 54 7.34 22.77 12.14
CA THR A 54 7.29 21.45 12.76
C THR A 54 5.94 20.80 12.45
N PRO A 55 5.85 19.46 12.52
CA PRO A 55 4.59 18.73 12.39
C PRO A 55 3.48 19.24 13.32
N GLU A 56 3.83 19.56 14.57
CA GLU A 56 2.90 20.03 15.59
C GLU A 56 2.32 21.39 15.22
N ALA A 57 3.19 22.34 14.83
CA ALA A 57 2.75 23.66 14.38
C ALA A 57 1.88 23.57 13.12
N PHE A 58 2.19 22.65 12.20
CA PHE A 58 1.36 22.44 11.01
C PHE A 58 -0.02 21.88 11.39
N TRP A 59 -0.06 20.94 12.33
CA TRP A 59 -1.32 20.38 12.83
C TRP A 59 -2.20 21.43 13.52
N GLU A 60 -1.61 22.35 14.28
CA GLU A 60 -2.33 23.48 14.87
C GLU A 60 -2.95 24.40 13.80
N LEU A 61 -2.24 24.72 12.72
CA LEU A 61 -2.79 25.53 11.62
C LEU A 61 -4.01 24.85 10.97
N LEU A 62 -3.91 23.54 10.71
CA LEU A 62 -4.99 22.76 10.11
C LEU A 62 -6.23 22.70 11.01
N GLN A 63 -6.04 22.38 12.29
CA GLN A 63 -7.14 22.31 13.25
C GLN A 63 -7.87 23.65 13.42
N ASN A 64 -7.13 24.75 13.36
CA ASN A 64 -7.68 26.09 13.48
C ASN A 64 -8.18 26.68 12.15
N GLY A 65 -8.05 25.96 11.03
CA GLY A 65 -8.50 26.40 9.71
C GLY A 65 -7.81 27.68 9.21
N VAL A 66 -6.53 27.86 9.54
CA VAL A 66 -5.77 29.08 9.21
C VAL A 66 -5.44 29.10 7.72
N ASP A 67 -5.74 30.22 7.05
CA ASP A 67 -5.26 30.49 5.69
C ASP A 67 -3.80 30.94 5.71
N GLY A 68 -2.93 30.17 5.04
CA GLY A 68 -1.50 30.44 4.92
C GLY A 68 -1.09 31.18 3.65
N ILE A 69 -2.04 31.56 2.79
CA ILE A 69 -1.76 32.25 1.53
C ILE A 69 -1.40 33.71 1.82
N THR A 70 -0.27 34.16 1.28
CA THR A 70 0.17 35.55 1.36
C THR A 70 0.57 36.06 -0.01
N GLU A 71 0.66 37.38 -0.17
CA GLU A 71 1.36 37.97 -1.30
C GLU A 71 2.83 37.50 -1.34
N VAL A 72 3.43 37.60 -2.53
CA VAL A 72 4.86 37.32 -2.68
C VAL A 72 5.66 38.29 -1.80
N PRO A 73 6.51 37.79 -0.89
CA PRO A 73 7.35 38.65 -0.08
C PRO A 73 8.30 39.50 -0.96
N PRO A 74 8.43 40.83 -0.74
CA PRO A 74 9.27 41.70 -1.58
C PRO A 74 10.75 41.35 -1.61
N ASP A 75 11.24 40.67 -0.56
CA ASP A 75 12.60 40.14 -0.46
C ASP A 75 12.84 38.91 -1.36
N ARG A 76 11.77 38.27 -1.85
CA ARG A 76 11.86 37.17 -2.83
C ARG A 76 11.97 37.73 -4.24
N TRP A 77 11.02 38.57 -4.65
CA TRP A 77 11.06 39.35 -5.90
C TRP A 77 9.98 40.45 -5.89
N PRO A 78 10.18 41.55 -6.65
CA PRO A 78 9.16 42.57 -6.80
C PRO A 78 7.97 42.06 -7.61
N ILE A 79 6.76 42.38 -7.14
CA ILE A 79 5.52 42.27 -7.91
C ILE A 79 5.26 43.66 -8.51
N ASN A 80 5.17 43.72 -9.84
CA ASN A 80 5.13 44.96 -10.63
C ASN A 80 3.89 45.81 -10.35
#